data_AF-A0A7J6QUR8-F1
#
_entry.id   AF-A0A7J6QUR8-F1
#
_cell.length_a   1.000
_cell.length_b   1.000
_cell.length_c   1.000
_cell.angle_alpha   90.00
_cell.angle_beta   90.00
_cell.angle_gamma   90.00
#
_symmetry.space_group_name_H-M   'P 1'
#
loop_
_entity.id
_entity.type
_entity.pdbx_description
1 polymer ?
#
loop_
_entity_poly.entity_id
_entity_poly.type
_entity_poly.pdbx_seq_one_letter_code
_entity_poly.pdbx_strand_id
1 'polypeptide(L)'
;MPPWAQFLVVSLSLLSTAVAAVVEASPLPPFYHSTTDIMSSLKSLLSVCPGMTIGQEHLHGTVMTVVRLEAVGKHQGKSARESLLVFGEHARELISSEIALQFIRKVCEVRSGRASAEEPFAE
;
A
#
# COMPACT_ATOMS: atom_id res chain seq x y z
N MET A 1 22.51 32.66 59.12
CA MET A 1 22.16 32.13 57.78
C MET A 1 22.25 30.61 57.86
N PRO A 2 21.13 29.87 57.80
CA PRO A 2 21.15 28.43 58.07
C PRO A 2 21.51 27.60 56.81
N PRO A 3 22.28 26.49 56.95
CA PRO A 3 22.99 25.80 55.86
C PRO A 3 22.19 24.71 55.12
N TRP A 4 20.85 24.77 55.09
CA TRP A 4 20.03 23.67 54.55
C TRP A 4 19.73 23.75 53.04
N ALA A 5 20.24 24.76 52.32
CA ALA A 5 19.88 25.04 50.93
C ALA A 5 20.80 24.42 49.87
N GLN A 6 21.44 23.26 50.13
CA GLN A 6 22.41 22.67 49.19
C GLN A 6 22.20 21.19 48.83
N PHE A 7 21.08 20.59 49.20
CA PHE A 7 20.76 19.23 48.77
C PHE A 7 19.39 19.21 48.10
N LEU A 8 19.38 19.31 46.76
CA LEU A 8 18.39 18.70 45.82
C LEU A 8 18.44 19.39 44.43
N VAL A 9 19.61 19.48 43.80
CA VAL A 9 19.71 19.88 42.36
C VAL A 9 20.62 18.92 41.58
N VAL A 10 20.62 17.62 41.91
CA VAL A 10 21.42 16.60 41.18
C VAL A 10 20.57 15.43 40.67
N SER A 11 19.28 15.63 40.41
CA SER A 11 18.43 14.61 39.75
C SER A 11 18.00 15.05 38.35
N LEU A 12 18.94 15.58 37.56
CA LEU A 12 18.73 15.86 36.15
C LEU A 12 19.64 14.95 35.33
N SER A 13 19.05 14.29 34.32
CA SER A 13 19.68 13.49 33.26
C SER A 13 20.14 12.06 33.57
N LEU A 14 19.20 11.21 34.02
CA LEU A 14 19.16 9.83 33.49
C LEU A 14 18.59 9.90 32.07
N LEU A 15 19.48 10.11 31.11
CA LEU A 15 19.22 10.09 29.69
C LEU A 15 18.74 8.68 29.32
N SER A 16 17.43 8.49 29.24
CA SER A 16 16.81 7.29 28.70
C SER A 16 17.05 7.27 27.19
N THR A 17 18.20 6.75 26.76
CA THR A 17 18.39 6.34 25.37
C THR A 17 17.69 5.01 25.17
N ALA A 18 16.38 5.06 24.98
CA ALA A 18 15.65 3.95 24.40
C ALA A 18 16.14 3.79 22.96
N VAL A 19 17.15 2.93 22.78
CA VAL A 19 17.57 2.50 21.44
C VAL A 19 16.44 1.63 20.90
N ALA A 20 15.62 2.20 20.02
CA ALA A 20 14.68 1.41 19.23
C ALA A 20 15.52 0.47 18.36
N ALA A 21 15.55 -0.82 18.73
CA ALA A 21 16.18 -1.84 17.92
C ALA A 21 15.44 -1.89 16.58
N VAL A 22 16.08 -1.41 15.52
CA VAL A 22 15.60 -1.58 14.15
C VAL A 22 15.78 -3.06 13.84
N VAL A 23 14.68 -3.81 13.86
CA VAL A 23 14.68 -5.19 13.37
C VAL A 23 14.84 -5.12 11.86
N GLU A 24 16.06 -5.39 11.39
CA GLU A 24 16.36 -5.47 9.96
C GLU A 24 15.67 -6.71 9.40
N ALA A 25 14.57 -6.50 8.67
CA ALA A 25 13.88 -7.58 8.00
C ALA A 25 14.75 -8.12 6.86
N SER A 26 14.80 -9.44 6.70
CA SER A 26 15.46 -10.07 5.55
C SER A 26 14.95 -9.46 4.24
N PRO A 27 15.83 -9.25 3.25
CA PRO A 27 15.43 -8.66 1.98
C PRO A 27 14.35 -9.50 1.32
N LEU A 28 13.34 -8.84 0.75
CA LEU A 28 12.31 -9.51 -0.03
C LEU A 28 12.94 -10.20 -1.24
N PRO A 29 12.50 -11.43 -1.58
CA PRO A 29 12.88 -12.04 -2.85
C PRO A 29 12.58 -11.10 -4.03
N PRO A 30 13.41 -11.11 -5.10
CA PRO A 30 13.36 -10.09 -6.16
C PRO A 30 12.07 -10.10 -6.98
N PHE A 31 11.25 -11.14 -6.85
CA PHE A 31 9.96 -11.28 -7.54
C PHE A 31 8.77 -10.72 -6.73
N TYR A 32 8.99 -10.31 -5.48
CA TYR A 32 8.00 -9.61 -4.66
C TYR A 32 8.29 -8.10 -4.61
N HIS A 33 7.24 -7.32 -4.59
CA HIS A 33 7.29 -5.88 -4.47
C HIS A 33 7.12 -5.45 -3.01
N SER A 34 7.90 -4.44 -2.60
CA SER A 34 7.60 -3.72 -1.37
C SER A 34 6.31 -2.89 -1.52
N THR A 35 5.72 -2.46 -0.41
CA THR A 35 4.56 -1.56 -0.45
C THR A 35 4.85 -0.29 -1.26
N THR A 36 6.06 0.27 -1.15
CA THR A 36 6.46 1.44 -1.92
C THR A 36 6.53 1.16 -3.43
N ASP A 37 6.99 -0.03 -3.82
CA ASP A 37 7.06 -0.44 -5.23
C ASP A 37 5.66 -0.68 -5.81
N ILE A 38 4.76 -1.30 -5.04
CA ILE A 38 3.36 -1.47 -5.41
C ILE A 38 2.70 -0.10 -5.60
N MET A 39 2.88 0.83 -4.66
CA MET A 39 2.30 2.17 -4.77
C MET A 39 2.85 2.97 -5.94
N SER A 40 4.15 2.85 -6.24
CA SER A 40 4.77 3.44 -7.43
C SER A 40 4.16 2.87 -8.71
N SER A 41 4.00 1.54 -8.77
CA SER A 41 3.39 0.84 -9.90
C SER A 41 1.92 1.22 -10.10
N LEU A 42 1.15 1.39 -9.03
CA LEU A 42 -0.24 1.85 -9.14
C LEU A 42 -0.31 3.29 -9.68
N LYS A 43 0.57 4.17 -9.20
CA LYS A 43 0.62 5.57 -9.66
C LYS A 43 0.99 5.67 -11.14
N SER A 44 1.88 4.84 -11.65
CA SER A 44 2.24 4.85 -13.08
C SER A 44 1.04 4.46 -13.97
N LEU A 45 0.16 3.59 -13.50
CA LEU A 45 -1.06 3.17 -14.22
C LEU A 45 -2.10 4.29 -14.35
N LEU A 46 -2.10 5.30 -13.49
CA LEU A 46 -3.06 6.42 -13.58
C LEU A 46 -3.06 7.13 -14.93
N SER A 47 -1.89 7.22 -15.58
CA SER A 47 -1.73 7.90 -16.87
C SER A 47 -2.27 7.09 -18.06
N VAL A 48 -2.44 5.77 -17.89
CA VAL A 48 -2.78 4.85 -18.98
C VAL A 48 -4.10 4.13 -18.74
N CYS A 49 -4.73 4.25 -17.57
CA CYS A 49 -5.94 3.54 -17.20
C CYS A 49 -7.12 4.51 -17.02
N PRO A 50 -7.95 4.73 -18.05
CA PRO A 50 -9.05 5.70 -17.99
C PRO A 50 -10.03 5.38 -16.87
N GLY A 51 -10.43 6.35 -16.05
CA GLY A 51 -11.37 6.17 -14.95
C GLY A 51 -10.81 5.42 -13.73
N MET A 52 -9.49 5.24 -13.65
CA MET A 52 -8.81 4.76 -12.44
C MET A 52 -8.51 5.93 -11.50
N THR A 53 -8.79 5.75 -10.22
CA THR A 53 -8.36 6.65 -9.15
C THR A 53 -7.75 5.87 -8.00
N ILE A 54 -6.84 6.51 -7.26
CA ILE A 54 -6.24 5.95 -6.05
C ILE A 54 -6.55 6.89 -4.90
N GLY A 55 -7.14 6.35 -3.84
CA GLY A 55 -7.44 7.06 -2.61
C GLY A 55 -6.92 6.32 -1.38
N GLN A 56 -7.11 6.95 -0.23
CA GLN A 56 -6.86 6.34 1.07
C GLN A 56 -8.12 6.44 1.91
N GLU A 57 -8.54 5.31 2.47
CA GLU A 57 -9.61 5.24 3.46
C GLU A 57 -9.00 5.08 4.84
N HIS A 58 -9.56 5.80 5.80
CA HIS A 58 -9.10 5.81 7.19
C HIS A 58 -10.16 5.16 8.07
N LEU A 59 -9.80 4.07 8.75
CA LEU A 59 -10.71 3.39 9.68
C LEU A 59 -9.94 3.01 10.94
N HIS A 60 -10.40 3.50 12.09
CA HIS A 60 -9.82 3.20 13.41
C HIS A 60 -8.28 3.37 13.48
N GLY A 61 -7.75 4.45 12.88
CA GLY A 61 -6.30 4.72 12.85
C GLY A 61 -5.51 3.87 11.85
N THR A 62 -6.17 3.00 11.08
CA THR A 62 -5.57 2.25 9.97
C THR A 62 -5.83 2.97 8.66
N VAL A 63 -4.80 3.04 7.81
CA VAL A 63 -4.86 3.63 6.47
C VAL A 63 -4.88 2.51 5.43
N MET A 64 -5.91 2.47 4.60
CA MET A 64 -6.06 1.50 3.52
C MET A 64 -5.98 2.20 2.18
N THR A 65 -5.15 1.70 1.27
CA THR A 65 -5.15 2.18 -0.12
C THR A 65 -6.33 1.58 -0.86
N VAL A 66 -7.12 2.41 -1.52
CA VAL A 66 -8.27 1.98 -2.33
C VAL A 66 -8.06 2.42 -3.77
N VAL A 67 -8.13 1.47 -4.68
CA VAL A 67 -8.15 1.72 -6.13
C VAL A 67 -9.60 1.63 -6.60
N ARG A 68 -10.10 2.69 -7.22
CA ARG A 68 -11.45 2.71 -7.79
C ARG A 68 -11.34 2.72 -9.31
N LEU A 69 -12.16 1.89 -9.95
CA LEU A 69 -12.24 1.75 -11.39
C LEU A 69 -13.68 2.04 -11.83
N GLU A 70 -13.87 3.15 -12.53
CA GLU A 70 -15.18 3.50 -13.06
C GLU A 70 -15.60 2.53 -14.16
N ALA A 71 -16.91 2.30 -14.28
CA ALA A 71 -17.48 1.46 -15.32
C ALA A 71 -17.18 2.05 -16.72
N VAL A 72 -16.79 1.19 -17.66
CA VAL A 72 -16.58 1.58 -19.06
C VAL A 72 -17.87 1.35 -19.85
N GLY A 73 -18.35 2.38 -20.54
CA GLY A 73 -19.48 2.28 -21.48
C GLY A 73 -20.69 3.15 -21.14
N LYS A 74 -21.64 3.22 -22.08
CA LYS A 74 -22.85 4.07 -22.03
C LYS A 74 -23.97 3.48 -21.17
N HIS A 75 -23.68 3.08 -19.93
CA HIS A 75 -24.72 2.78 -18.95
C HIS A 75 -24.92 3.96 -17.99
N GLN A 76 -25.04 5.17 -18.54
CA GLN A 76 -25.58 6.31 -17.79
C GLN A 76 -27.06 6.01 -17.50
N GLY A 77 -27.39 5.56 -16.28
CA GLY A 77 -28.77 5.41 -15.81
C GLY A 77 -29.22 4.03 -15.33
N LYS A 78 -28.36 3.01 -15.31
CA LYS A 78 -28.58 1.76 -14.55
C LYS A 78 -27.56 1.71 -13.42
N SER A 79 -27.97 1.37 -12.20
CA SER A 79 -27.05 1.29 -11.05
C SER A 79 -25.86 0.40 -11.44
N ALA A 80 -24.67 1.00 -11.43
CA ALA A 80 -23.46 0.24 -11.69
C ALA A 80 -23.40 -0.86 -10.63
N ARG A 81 -23.27 -2.13 -11.05
CA ARG A 81 -22.99 -3.20 -10.11
C ARG A 81 -21.58 -2.97 -9.60
N GLU A 82 -21.47 -2.67 -8.31
CA GLU A 82 -20.18 -2.50 -7.66
C GLU A 82 -19.66 -3.87 -7.23
N SER A 83 -18.36 -4.06 -7.37
CA SER A 83 -17.66 -5.24 -6.89
C SER A 83 -16.45 -4.78 -6.11
N LEU A 84 -16.30 -5.31 -4.90
CA LEU A 84 -15.17 -5.04 -4.02
C LEU A 84 -14.27 -6.27 -4.00
N LEU A 85 -12.99 -6.07 -4.29
CA LEU A 85 -11.95 -7.08 -4.17
C LEU A 85 -10.97 -6.61 -3.10
N VAL A 86 -10.66 -7.48 -2.15
CA VAL A 86 -9.74 -7.19 -1.04
C VAL A 86 -8.56 -8.15 -1.14
N PHE A 87 -7.35 -7.60 -1.01
CA PHE A 87 -6.09 -8.32 -1.11
C PHE A 87 -5.18 -7.96 0.07
N GLY A 88 -4.28 -8.88 0.44
CA GLY A 88 -3.28 -8.65 1.48
C GLY A 88 -3.86 -8.54 2.90
N GLU A 89 -4.92 -9.28 3.22
CA GLU A 89 -5.52 -9.27 4.56
C GLU A 89 -4.56 -9.86 5.62
N HIS A 90 -3.87 -10.94 5.27
CA HIS A 90 -2.77 -11.46 6.07
C HIS A 90 -1.40 -10.96 5.57
N ALA A 91 -0.61 -10.34 6.45
CA ALA A 91 0.72 -9.80 6.10
C ALA A 91 1.74 -10.84 5.60
N ARG A 92 1.54 -12.13 5.90
CA ARG A 92 2.40 -13.24 5.43
C ARG A 92 2.05 -13.73 4.01
N GLU A 93 0.90 -13.34 3.47
CA GLU A 93 0.39 -13.81 2.17
C GLU A 93 0.81 -12.86 1.04
N LEU A 94 2.12 -12.71 0.85
CA LEU A 94 2.71 -11.74 -0.09
C LEU A 94 2.17 -11.87 -1.52
N ILE A 95 1.85 -13.10 -1.95
CA ILE A 95 1.28 -13.38 -3.28
C ILE A 95 -0.05 -12.68 -3.52
N SER A 96 -0.85 -12.42 -2.48
CA SER A 96 -2.13 -11.73 -2.60
C SER A 96 -1.96 -10.30 -3.14
N SER A 97 -0.96 -9.58 -2.63
CA SER A 97 -0.62 -8.22 -3.07
C SER A 97 -0.08 -8.19 -4.51
N GLU A 98 0.68 -9.21 -4.90
CA GLU A 98 1.15 -9.36 -6.29
C GLU A 98 0.00 -9.62 -7.27
N ILE A 99 -0.93 -10.52 -6.90
CA ILE A 99 -2.13 -10.79 -7.69
C ILE A 99 -2.95 -9.51 -7.84
N ALA A 100 -3.09 -8.70 -6.79
CA ALA A 100 -3.79 -7.42 -6.86
C ALA A 100 -3.18 -6.47 -7.91
N LEU A 101 -1.85 -6.34 -7.90
CA LEU A 101 -1.14 -5.48 -8.85
C LEU A 101 -1.27 -6.00 -10.29
N GLN A 102 -1.11 -7.30 -10.50
CA GLN A 102 -1.27 -7.91 -11.82
C GLN A 102 -2.72 -7.82 -12.33
N PHE A 103 -3.70 -8.01 -11.45
CA PHE A 103 -5.11 -7.85 -11.79
C PHE A 103 -5.40 -6.45 -12.31
N ILE A 104 -4.96 -5.40 -11.59
CA ILE A 104 -5.19 -4.02 -12.02
C ILE A 104 -4.48 -3.73 -13.35
N ARG A 105 -3.23 -4.18 -13.53
CA ARG A 105 -2.51 -4.06 -14.81
C ARG A 105 -3.31 -4.67 -15.96
N LYS A 106 -3.81 -5.89 -15.79
CA LYS A 106 -4.60 -6.58 -16.81
C LYS A 106 -5.93 -5.90 -17.10
N VAL A 107 -6.64 -5.43 -16.08
CA VAL A 107 -7.86 -4.64 -16.29
C VAL A 107 -7.55 -3.37 -17.08
N CYS A 108 -6.47 -2.67 -16.76
CA CYS A 108 -6.07 -1.45 -17.47
C CYS A 108 -5.61 -1.72 -18.92
N GLU A 109 -4.90 -2.81 -19.18
CA GLU A 109 -4.53 -3.28 -20.54
C GLU A 109 -5.77 -3.51 -21.40
N VAL A 110 -6.74 -4.30 -20.88
CA VAL A 110 -7.99 -4.60 -21.57
C VAL A 110 -8.79 -3.32 -21.85
N ARG A 111 -8.90 -2.42 -20.87
CA ARG A 111 -9.61 -1.13 -21.03
C ARG A 111 -8.97 -0.21 -22.06
N SER A 112 -7.65 -0.27 -22.20
CA SER A 112 -6.90 0.58 -23.14
C SER A 112 -6.90 0.06 -24.57
N GLY A 113 -7.54 -1.09 -24.83
CA GLY A 113 -7.46 -1.78 -26.12
C GLY A 113 -6.06 -2.33 -26.41
N ARG A 114 -5.18 -2.42 -25.39
CA ARG A 114 -3.83 -2.99 -25.47
C ARG A 114 -3.88 -4.42 -24.94
N ALA A 115 -4.69 -5.27 -25.57
CA ALA A 115 -4.67 -6.69 -25.26
C ALA A 115 -3.30 -7.25 -25.67
N SER A 116 -2.43 -7.47 -24.69
CA SER A 116 -1.16 -8.16 -24.89
C SER A 116 -1.46 -9.60 -25.29
N ALA A 117 -0.93 -10.04 -26.44
CA ALA A 117 -0.85 -11.46 -26.75
C ALA A 117 -0.13 -12.17 -25.60
N GLU A 118 -0.77 -13.21 -25.08
CA GLU A 118 -0.32 -14.02 -23.95
C GLU A 118 1.07 -14.61 -24.24
N GLU A 119 2.10 -14.22 -23.48
CA GLU A 119 3.36 -14.98 -23.44
C GLU A 119 3.10 -16.22 -22.58
N PRO A 120 3.36 -17.45 -23.09
CA PRO A 120 3.14 -18.66 -22.31
C PRO A 120 4.01 -18.63 -21.06
N PHE A 121 3.38 -18.94 -19.92
CA PHE A 121 4.08 -19.22 -18.68
C PHE A 121 5.05 -20.39 -18.93
N ALA A 122 6.35 -20.10 -19.02
CA ALA A 122 7.38 -21.12 -19.13
C ALA A 122 7.51 -21.83 -17.77
N GLU A 123 7.17 -23.11 -17.74
CA GLU A 123 7.52 -24.06 -16.67
C GLU A 123 9.02 -24.31 -16.59
#